data_AF-A0A9X2GFE6-F1
#
_entry.id   AF-A0A9X2GFE6-F1
#
_cell.length_a   1.000
_cell.length_b   1.000
_cell.length_c   1.000
_cell.angle_alpha   90.00
_cell.angle_beta   90.00
_cell.angle_gamma   90.00
#
_symmetry.space_group_name_H-M   'P 1'
#
loop_
_entity.id
_entity.type
_entity.pdbx_description
1 polymer ?
#
loop_
_entity_poly.entity_id
_entity_poly.type
_entity_poly.pdbx_seq_one_letter_code
_entity_poly.pdbx_strand_id
1 'polypeptide(L)'
;MSFQAYLDNIEDKTGLTPREFIALAKERGLDAPSVKAGEIVDWLKQDHGLGRGHAMALVHVIKKGSKIDAKHVGSSGSHRDESDTLWLDGKNNRP
;
A
#
# COMPACT_ATOMS: atom_id res chain seq x y z
N MET A 1 11.33 -8.11 -4.33
CA MET A 1 10.25 -7.83 -3.35
C MET A 1 8.95 -7.61 -4.10
N SER A 2 7.92 -8.36 -3.71
CA SER A 2 6.56 -8.27 -4.23
C SER A 2 5.85 -7.00 -3.71
N PHE A 3 4.66 -6.70 -4.24
CA PHE A 3 3.86 -5.60 -3.73
C PHE A 3 3.46 -5.84 -2.28
N GLN A 4 3.03 -7.06 -1.95
CA GLN A 4 2.62 -7.43 -0.60
C GLN A 4 3.75 -7.23 0.42
N ALA A 5 5.01 -7.53 0.04
CA ALA A 5 6.17 -7.30 0.90
C ALA A 5 6.39 -5.81 1.21
N TYR A 6 6.03 -4.89 0.30
CA TYR A 6 6.05 -3.46 0.63
C TYR A 6 5.02 -3.10 1.68
N LEU A 7 3.81 -3.66 1.62
CA LEU A 7 2.77 -3.43 2.62
C LEU A 7 3.17 -3.97 4.00
N ASP A 8 3.82 -5.14 4.05
CA ASP A 8 4.33 -5.71 5.30
C ASP A 8 5.41 -4.86 5.93
N ASN A 9 6.37 -4.43 5.13
CA ASN A 9 7.43 -3.56 5.60
C ASN A 9 6.91 -2.21 6.09
N ILE A 10 5.77 -1.75 5.59
CA ILE A 10 5.10 -0.53 6.07
C ILE A 10 4.47 -0.79 7.43
N GLU A 11 3.72 -1.88 7.58
CA GLU A 11 3.12 -2.30 8.85
C GLU A 11 4.21 -2.47 9.91
N ASP A 12 5.32 -3.13 9.58
CA ASP A 12 6.45 -3.31 10.49
C ASP A 12 7.12 -2.00 10.93
N LYS A 13 7.11 -0.98 10.07
CA LYS A 13 7.72 0.33 10.37
C LYS A 13 6.80 1.24 11.15
N THR A 14 5.50 1.14 10.92
CA THR A 14 4.53 2.14 11.37
C THR A 14 3.59 1.61 12.44
N GLY A 15 3.49 0.29 12.59
CA GLY A 15 2.51 -0.38 13.44
C GLY A 15 1.08 -0.31 12.90
N LEU A 16 0.88 0.24 11.69
CA LEU A 16 -0.43 0.42 11.07
C LEU A 16 -0.59 -0.49 9.87
N THR A 17 -1.74 -1.14 9.80
CA THR A 17 -2.15 -1.98 8.67
C THR A 17 -2.44 -1.13 7.43
N PRO A 18 -2.32 -1.70 6.21
CA PRO A 18 -2.71 -1.00 4.99
C PRO A 18 -4.16 -0.50 5.00
N ARG A 19 -5.10 -1.23 5.64
CA ARG A 19 -6.50 -0.79 5.77
C ARG A 19 -6.64 0.45 6.64
N GLU A 20 -5.89 0.56 7.73
CA GLU A 20 -5.89 1.75 8.58
C GLU A 20 -5.38 2.97 7.80
N PHE A 21 -4.34 2.81 6.97
CA PHE A 21 -3.89 3.89 6.08
C PHE A 21 -4.96 4.34 5.09
N ILE A 22 -5.76 3.42 4.55
CA ILE A 22 -6.88 3.75 3.66
C ILE A 22 -7.95 4.55 4.42
N ALA A 23 -8.27 4.17 5.66
CA ALA A 23 -9.20 4.90 6.50
C ALA A 23 -8.68 6.32 6.80
N LEU A 24 -7.41 6.46 7.22
CA LEU A 24 -6.77 7.75 7.47
C LEU A 24 -6.74 8.64 6.21
N ALA A 25 -6.46 8.05 5.05
CA ALA A 25 -6.47 8.78 3.78
C ALA A 25 -7.87 9.32 3.45
N LYS A 26 -8.93 8.51 3.69
CA LYS A 26 -10.33 8.91 3.49
C LYS A 26 -10.75 10.04 4.43
N GLU A 27 -10.40 9.93 5.70
CA GLU A 27 -10.67 10.99 6.69
C GLU A 27 -10.02 12.33 6.30
N ARG A 28 -8.87 12.27 5.61
CA ARG A 28 -8.15 13.43 5.08
C ARG A 28 -8.60 13.86 3.67
N GLY A 29 -9.52 13.14 3.04
CA GLY A 29 -9.96 13.40 1.66
C GLY A 29 -8.90 13.09 0.59
N LEU A 30 -7.87 12.30 0.93
CA LEU A 30 -6.74 11.96 0.07
C LEU A 30 -7.03 10.82 -0.92
N ASP A 31 -8.17 10.14 -0.79
CA ASP A 31 -8.64 9.11 -1.73
C ASP A 31 -9.41 9.70 -2.93
N ALA A 32 -9.67 11.01 -2.93
CA ALA A 32 -10.39 11.67 -4.01
C ALA A 32 -9.65 11.56 -5.37
N PRO A 33 -10.36 11.36 -6.49
CA PRO A 33 -9.74 11.19 -7.81
C PRO A 33 -8.85 12.37 -8.26
N SER A 34 -9.14 13.58 -7.78
CA SER A 34 -8.39 14.81 -8.08
C SER A 34 -7.06 14.93 -7.34
N VAL A 35 -6.90 14.25 -6.20
CA VAL A 35 -5.70 14.33 -5.36
C VAL A 35 -4.54 13.69 -6.09
N LYS A 36 -3.37 14.33 -6.11
CA LYS A 36 -2.19 13.78 -6.81
C LYS A 36 -1.48 12.76 -5.92
N ALA A 37 -0.79 11.80 -6.56
CA ALA A 37 0.03 10.83 -5.84
C ALA A 37 1.09 11.51 -4.95
N GLY A 38 1.64 12.65 -5.39
CA GLY A 38 2.62 13.42 -4.63
C GLY A 38 2.10 13.88 -3.27
N GLU A 39 0.84 14.33 -3.19
CA GLU A 39 0.23 14.80 -1.94
C GLU A 39 0.14 13.69 -0.90
N ILE A 40 -0.24 12.48 -1.33
CA ILE A 40 -0.27 11.29 -0.47
C ILE A 40 1.15 10.91 -0.04
N VAL A 41 2.14 10.94 -0.95
CA VAL A 41 3.54 10.64 -0.64
C VAL A 41 4.10 11.62 0.38
N ASP A 42 3.80 12.91 0.23
CA ASP A 42 4.26 13.95 1.14
C ASP A 42 3.65 13.76 2.53
N TRP A 43 2.35 13.47 2.62
CA TRP A 43 1.69 13.11 3.88
C TRP A 43 2.36 11.90 4.54
N LEU A 44 2.51 10.78 3.82
CA LEU A 44 3.11 9.56 4.35
C LEU A 44 4.55 9.75 4.81
N LYS A 45 5.29 10.64 4.15
CA LYS A 45 6.65 11.00 4.56
C LYS A 45 6.65 11.86 5.82
N GLN A 46 5.78 12.86 5.89
CA GLN A 46 5.73 13.81 7.01
C GLN A 46 5.23 13.15 8.30
N ASP A 47 4.14 12.39 8.21
CA ASP A 47 3.44 11.88 9.40
C ASP A 47 3.94 10.49 9.82
N HIS A 48 4.47 9.70 8.87
CA HIS A 48 4.82 8.30 9.09
C HIS A 48 6.27 7.95 8.69
N GLY A 49 7.06 8.93 8.27
CA GLY A 49 8.47 8.72 7.90
C GLY A 49 8.69 7.80 6.70
N LEU A 50 7.66 7.57 5.87
CA LEU A 50 7.73 6.61 4.77
C LEU A 50 8.48 7.19 3.57
N GLY A 51 9.55 6.51 3.16
CA GLY A 51 10.25 6.81 1.92
C GLY A 51 9.40 6.50 0.68
N ARG A 52 9.71 7.17 -0.44
CA ARG A 52 8.91 7.14 -1.69
C ARG A 52 8.54 5.73 -2.17
N GLY A 53 9.44 4.74 -2.07
CA GLY A 53 9.16 3.37 -2.49
C GLY A 53 7.99 2.73 -1.73
N HIS A 54 7.97 2.87 -0.41
CA HIS A 54 6.89 2.38 0.45
C HIS A 54 5.61 3.20 0.25
N ALA A 55 5.75 4.54 0.18
CA ALA A 55 4.62 5.43 -0.01
C ALA A 55 3.85 5.13 -1.32
N MET A 56 4.54 4.76 -2.40
CA MET A 56 3.89 4.41 -3.67
C MET A 56 3.02 3.15 -3.59
N ALA A 57 3.37 2.18 -2.73
CA ALA A 57 2.52 1.01 -2.49
C ALA A 57 1.20 1.43 -1.83
N LEU A 58 1.27 2.32 -0.83
CA LEU A 58 0.09 2.90 -0.19
C LEU A 58 -0.75 3.75 -1.14
N VAL A 59 -0.12 4.58 -1.99
CA VAL A 59 -0.83 5.38 -3.02
C VAL A 59 -1.69 4.48 -3.90
N HIS A 60 -1.16 3.34 -4.34
CA HIS A 60 -1.92 2.42 -5.19
C HIS A 60 -3.12 1.85 -4.43
N VAL A 61 -2.96 1.36 -3.20
CA VAL A 61 -4.09 0.78 -2.45
C VAL A 61 -5.14 1.82 -2.04
N ILE A 62 -4.73 3.05 -1.72
CA ILE A 62 -5.65 4.16 -1.43
C ILE A 62 -6.50 4.50 -2.65
N LYS A 63 -5.88 4.55 -3.85
CA LYS A 63 -6.57 4.97 -5.07
C LYS A 63 -7.29 3.87 -5.83
N LYS A 64 -6.80 2.64 -5.74
CA LYS A 64 -7.24 1.52 -6.58
C LYS A 64 -7.73 0.30 -5.79
N GLY A 65 -7.62 0.34 -4.46
CA GLY A 65 -7.98 -0.78 -3.59
C GLY A 65 -6.98 -1.92 -3.62
N SER A 66 -7.42 -3.10 -3.20
CA SER A 66 -6.56 -4.29 -3.02
C SER A 66 -6.14 -4.97 -4.32
N LYS A 67 -6.69 -4.59 -5.48
CA LYS A 67 -6.39 -5.26 -6.75
C LYS A 67 -5.09 -4.75 -7.36
N ILE A 68 -4.24 -5.68 -7.80
CA ILE A 68 -3.06 -5.41 -8.62
C ILE A 68 -3.21 -6.07 -10.00
N ASP A 69 -2.50 -5.52 -10.97
CA ASP A 69 -2.49 -6.02 -12.35
C ASP A 69 -1.83 -7.41 -12.41
N ALA A 70 -2.37 -8.33 -13.22
CA ALA A 70 -1.87 -9.69 -13.38
C ALA A 70 -0.37 -9.75 -13.78
N LYS A 71 0.17 -8.68 -14.38
CA LYS A 71 1.62 -8.56 -14.63
C LYS A 71 2.49 -8.49 -13.38
N HIS A 72 1.91 -8.36 -12.19
CA HIS A 72 2.60 -8.41 -10.90
C HIS A 72 2.40 -9.75 -10.19
N VAL A 73 1.61 -10.66 -10.76
CA VAL A 73 1.23 -11.95 -10.15
C VAL A 73 1.99 -13.10 -10.82
N GLY A 74 2.30 -14.17 -10.08
CA GLY A 74 2.80 -15.44 -10.63
C GLY A 74 4.20 -15.88 -10.15
N SER A 75 4.62 -17.07 -10.53
CA SER A 75 5.82 -17.74 -9.96
C SER A 75 7.16 -17.39 -10.63
N SER A 76 7.15 -16.60 -11.69
CA SER A 76 8.35 -16.33 -12.50
C SER A 76 8.89 -14.91 -12.25
N GLY A 77 9.96 -14.80 -11.47
CA GLY A 77 10.70 -13.57 -11.19
C GLY A 77 10.67 -13.12 -9.72
N SER A 78 11.73 -12.46 -9.26
CA SER A 78 11.98 -12.06 -7.85
C SER A 78 11.10 -10.92 -7.29
N HIS A 79 10.12 -10.46 -8.06
CA HIS A 79 9.25 -9.31 -7.76
C HIS A 79 7.77 -9.60 -8.05
N ARG A 80 7.30 -10.80 -7.71
CA ARG A 80 5.92 -11.22 -7.99
C ARG A 80 5.14 -11.54 -6.71
N ASP A 81 3.86 -11.21 -6.74
CA ASP A 81 2.87 -11.56 -5.73
C ASP A 81 2.20 -12.91 -6.08
N GLU A 82 1.79 -13.65 -5.05
CA GLU A 82 1.12 -14.95 -5.21
C GLU A 82 -0.33 -14.80 -5.71
N SER A 83 -0.94 -13.64 -5.46
CA SER A 83 -2.33 -13.32 -5.80
C SER A 83 -2.46 -11.92 -6.40
N ASP A 84 -3.50 -11.72 -7.21
CA ASP A 84 -3.90 -10.39 -7.73
C ASP A 84 -4.58 -9.51 -6.68
N THR A 85 -4.83 -10.07 -5.50
CA THR A 85 -5.55 -9.45 -4.40
C THR A 85 -4.62 -9.32 -3.21
N LEU A 86 -4.32 -8.07 -2.88
CA LEU A 86 -3.48 -7.70 -1.74
C LEU A 86 -4.23 -7.91 -0.43
N TRP A 87 -3.50 -8.41 0.56
CA TRP A 87 -3.93 -8.49 1.94
C TRP A 87 -3.74 -7.13 2.62
N LEU A 88 -4.84 -6.54 3.10
CA LEU A 88 -4.86 -5.21 3.70
C LEU A 88 -5.11 -5.21 5.22
N ASP A 89 -5.57 -6.32 5.77
CA ASP A 89 -6.04 -6.49 7.16
C ASP A 89 -4.91 -6.82 8.16
N GLY A 90 -3.67 -6.53 7.79
CA GLY A 90 -2.49 -6.80 8.59
C GLY A 90 -1.88 -8.18 8.34
N LYS A 91 -0.55 -8.25 8.33
CA LYS A 91 0.20 -9.45 7.93
C LYS A 91 -0.11 -10.71 8.75
N ASN A 92 -0.53 -10.52 10.01
CA ASN A 92 -0.83 -11.62 10.94
C ASN A 92 -2.19 -12.27 10.70
N ASN A 93 -3.05 -11.67 9.88
CA ASN A 93 -4.40 -12.19 9.62
C ASN A 93 -4.50 -12.99 8.31
N ARG A 94 -3.38 -13.19 7.61
CA ARG A 94 -3.36 -13.93 6.34
C ARG A 94 -3.77 -15.40 6.53
N PRO A 95 -4.44 -16.00 5.54
CA PRO A 95 -4.70 -17.43 5.50
C PRO A 95 -3.42 -18.26 5.35
#